data_AF-A0A9P1HNU7-F1
#
_entry.id   AF-A0A9P1HNU7-F1
#
_cell.length_a   1.000
_cell.length_b   1.000
_cell.length_c   1.000
_cell.angle_alpha   90.00
_cell.angle_beta   90.00
_cell.angle_gamma   90.00
#
_symmetry.space_group_name_H-M   'P 1'
#
loop_
_entity.id
_entity.type
_entity.pdbx_description
1 polymer ?
#
loop_
_entity_poly.entity_id
_entity_poly.type
_entity_poly.pdbx_seq_one_letter_code
_entity_poly.pdbx_strand_id
1 'polypeptide(L)'
;MSATVEKGAAAFKVFRQVVSELRKVDKTFCSKSPQYKYLNDQMREHQVTQRLFSKASNEVEQVTHLYATYLSSTRRLAELEAKYKGGEKTIEESAKLVGLALPKKKFE
;
A
#
# COMPACT_ATOMS: atom_id res chain seq x y z
N MET A 1 -10.66 -28.08 17.76
CA MET A 1 -10.01 -28.16 16.43
C MET A 1 -10.57 -27.17 15.39
N SER A 2 -11.76 -26.56 15.59
CA SER A 2 -12.33 -25.59 14.63
C SER A 2 -11.62 -24.21 14.63
N ALA A 3 -11.36 -23.64 15.80
CA ALA A 3 -10.81 -22.27 15.92
C ALA A 3 -9.38 -22.10 15.34
N THR A 4 -8.58 -23.16 15.32
CA THR A 4 -7.20 -23.14 14.79
C THR A 4 -7.16 -23.12 13.27
N VAL A 5 -8.15 -23.73 12.61
CA VAL A 5 -8.27 -23.75 11.15
C VAL A 5 -8.75 -22.38 10.65
N GLU A 6 -9.68 -21.75 11.37
CA GLU A 6 -10.19 -20.41 11.04
C GLU A 6 -9.10 -19.33 11.16
N LYS A 7 -8.27 -19.37 12.21
CA LYS A 7 -7.13 -18.44 12.35
C LYS A 7 -6.10 -18.60 11.24
N GLY A 8 -5.78 -19.83 10.85
CA GLY A 8 -4.91 -20.10 9.71
C GLY A 8 -5.45 -19.57 8.38
N ALA A 9 -6.77 -19.67 8.17
CA ALA A 9 -7.44 -19.13 6.99
C ALA A 9 -7.45 -17.59 6.98
N ALA A 10 -7.64 -16.95 8.14
CA ALA A 10 -7.58 -15.49 8.28
C ALA A 10 -6.17 -14.94 8.02
N ALA A 11 -5.14 -15.54 8.62
CA ALA A 11 -3.74 -15.17 8.37
C ALA A 11 -3.35 -15.32 6.88
N PHE A 12 -3.81 -16.40 6.24
CA PHE A 12 -3.59 -16.61 4.80
C PHE A 12 -4.32 -15.60 3.92
N LYS A 13 -5.51 -15.14 4.32
CA LYS A 13 -6.25 -14.09 3.63
C LYS A 13 -5.49 -12.75 3.69
N VAL A 14 -4.99 -12.38 4.86
CA VAL A 14 -4.19 -11.16 5.05
C VAL A 14 -2.87 -11.25 4.28
N PHE A 15 -2.19 -12.39 4.32
CA PHE A 15 -0.98 -12.63 3.53
C PHE A 15 -1.22 -12.48 2.02
N ARG A 16 -2.29 -13.09 1.50
CA ARG A 16 -2.68 -12.91 0.09
C ARG A 16 -2.95 -11.46 -0.26
N GLN A 17 -3.56 -10.71 0.65
CA GLN A 17 -3.82 -9.29 0.47
C GLN A 17 -2.49 -8.51 0.36
N VAL A 18 -1.53 -8.74 1.26
CA VAL A 18 -0.19 -8.13 1.19
C VAL A 18 0.52 -8.47 -0.12
N VAL A 19 0.53 -9.76 -0.51
CA VAL A 19 1.11 -10.22 -1.78
C VAL A 19 0.43 -9.55 -2.98
N SER A 20 -0.90 -9.37 -2.93
CA SER A 20 -1.64 -8.70 -4.00
C SER A 20 -1.31 -7.23 -4.11
N GLU A 21 -1.10 -6.53 -3.00
CA GLU A 21 -0.67 -5.12 -3.00
C GLU A 21 0.78 -4.99 -3.49
N LEU A 22 1.68 -5.89 -3.08
CA LEU A 22 3.06 -5.92 -3.57
C LEU A 22 3.13 -6.15 -5.09
N ARG A 23 2.29 -7.04 -5.64
CA ARG A 23 2.18 -7.23 -7.11
C ARG A 23 1.67 -5.99 -7.85
N LYS A 24 0.84 -5.16 -7.21
CA LYS A 24 0.33 -3.92 -7.83
C LYS A 24 1.38 -2.82 -7.84
N VAL A 25 2.26 -2.78 -6.82
CA VAL A 25 3.34 -1.80 -6.71
C VAL A 25 4.52 -2.18 -7.59
N ASP A 26 4.91 -3.46 -7.57
CA ASP A 26 6.09 -3.95 -8.29
C ASP A 26 5.71 -5.05 -9.30
N LYS A 27 5.83 -4.73 -10.58
CA LYS A 27 5.58 -5.67 -11.68
C LYS A 27 6.61 -6.80 -11.76
N THR A 28 7.77 -6.64 -11.13
CA THR A 28 8.83 -7.67 -11.06
C THR A 28 8.59 -8.66 -9.91
N PHE A 29 7.65 -8.36 -9.01
CA PHE A 29 7.29 -9.22 -7.90
C PHE A 29 6.49 -10.45 -8.40
N CYS A 30 7.23 -11.50 -8.75
CA CYS A 30 6.71 -12.79 -9.20
C CYS A 30 6.84 -13.85 -8.10
N SER A 31 6.09 -14.95 -8.19
CA SER A 31 6.24 -16.12 -7.32
C SER A 31 7.64 -16.75 -7.34
N LYS A 32 8.49 -16.40 -8.32
CA LYS A 32 9.90 -16.82 -8.38
C LYS A 32 10.85 -15.86 -7.64
N SER A 33 10.37 -14.71 -7.21
CA SER A 33 11.22 -13.68 -6.61
C SER A 33 11.74 -14.12 -5.23
N PRO A 34 12.97 -13.73 -4.85
CA PRO A 34 13.52 -14.01 -3.53
C PRO A 34 12.64 -13.46 -2.40
N GLN A 35 12.00 -12.31 -2.63
CA GLN A 35 11.11 -11.68 -1.66
C GLN A 35 9.85 -12.51 -1.43
N TYR A 36 9.28 -13.10 -2.49
CA TYR A 36 8.12 -13.99 -2.35
C TYR A 36 8.46 -15.28 -1.61
N LYS A 37 9.64 -15.86 -1.90
CA LYS A 37 10.13 -17.06 -1.19
C LYS A 37 10.34 -16.77 0.29
N TYR A 38 11.03 -15.68 0.63
CA TYR A 38 11.23 -15.26 2.01
C TYR A 38 9.90 -15.05 2.76
N LEU A 39 8.93 -14.38 2.13
CA LEU A 39 7.62 -14.14 2.72
C LEU A 39 6.87 -15.46 2.98
N ASN A 40 6.97 -16.41 2.05
CA ASN A 40 6.34 -17.72 2.18
C ASN A 40 7.01 -18.59 3.25
N ASP A 41 8.33 -18.54 3.37
CA ASP A 41 9.09 -19.24 4.41
C ASP A 41 8.76 -18.67 5.80
N GLN A 42 8.72 -17.34 5.92
CA GLN A 42 8.26 -16.66 7.14
C GLN A 42 6.83 -17.06 7.49
N MET A 43 5.92 -17.11 6.53
CA MET A 43 4.55 -17.56 6.81
C MET A 43 4.50 -19.00 7.34
N ARG A 44 5.33 -19.90 6.79
CA ARG A 44 5.40 -21.30 7.23
C ARG A 44 5.99 -21.42 8.63
N GLU A 45 7.04 -20.67 8.91
CA GLU A 45 7.70 -20.62 10.21
C GLU A 45 6.76 -20.04 11.29
N HIS A 46 6.11 -18.92 11.00
CA HIS A 46 5.13 -18.30 11.91
C HIS A 46 3.91 -19.20 12.13
N GLN A 47 3.45 -19.96 11.14
CA GLN A 47 2.36 -20.94 11.33
C GLN A 47 2.75 -22.05 12.32
N VAL A 48 4.02 -22.45 12.35
CA VAL A 48 4.55 -23.44 13.30
C VAL A 48 4.75 -22.81 14.68
N THR A 49 5.31 -21.60 14.74
CA THR A 49 5.56 -20.86 15.99
C THR A 49 4.28 -20.40 16.70
N GLN A 50 3.23 -20.02 15.95
CA GLN A 50 1.92 -19.67 16.48
C GLN A 50 1.22 -20.84 17.19
N ARG A 51 1.54 -22.10 16.85
CA ARG A 51 1.02 -23.28 17.58
C ARG A 51 1.63 -23.41 18.97
N LEU A 52 2.84 -22.87 19.19
CA LEU A 52 3.58 -22.96 20.44
C LEU A 52 3.28 -21.80 21.39
N PHE A 53 3.02 -20.60 20.85
CA PHE A 53 2.79 -19.39 21.65
C PHE A 53 1.44 -18.73 21.30
N SER A 54 0.43 -18.95 22.14
CA SER A 54 -0.96 -18.50 21.86
C SER A 54 -1.15 -16.98 21.80
N LYS A 55 -0.26 -16.19 22.43
CA LYS A 55 -0.30 -14.71 22.38
C LYS A 55 0.37 -14.12 21.14
N ALA A 56 1.41 -14.78 20.61
CA ALA A 56 2.14 -14.33 19.43
C ALA A 56 1.28 -14.35 18.15
N SER A 57 0.21 -15.15 18.12
CA SER A 57 -0.73 -15.21 16.98
C SER A 57 -1.40 -13.87 16.70
N ASN A 58 -1.90 -13.20 17.74
CA ASN A 58 -2.58 -11.92 17.57
C ASN A 58 -1.62 -10.80 17.16
N GLU A 59 -0.39 -10.81 17.68
CA GLU A 59 0.62 -9.79 17.38
C GLU A 59 1.05 -9.85 15.91
N VAL A 60 1.32 -11.05 15.39
CA VAL A 60 1.71 -11.22 13.98
C VAL A 60 0.56 -10.85 13.03
N GLU A 61 -0.67 -11.21 13.37
CA GLU A 61 -1.86 -10.81 12.59
C GLU A 61 -2.03 -9.29 12.56
N GLN A 62 -1.88 -8.62 13.71
CA GLN A 62 -1.94 -7.16 13.82
C GLN A 62 -0.82 -6.47 13.02
N VAL A 63 0.42 -6.95 13.12
CA VAL A 63 1.56 -6.41 12.38
C VAL A 63 1.35 -6.59 10.88
N THR A 64 0.87 -7.75 10.44
CA THR A 64 0.60 -8.00 9.02
C THR A 64 -0.54 -7.11 8.50
N HIS A 65 -1.59 -6.90 9.31
CA HIS A 65 -2.68 -5.99 8.98
C HIS A 65 -2.21 -4.53 8.90
N LEU A 66 -1.32 -4.11 9.81
CA LEU A 66 -0.70 -2.79 9.78
C LEU A 66 0.07 -2.57 8.47
N TYR A 67 0.91 -3.52 8.06
CA TYR A 67 1.63 -3.44 6.80
C TYR A 67 0.70 -3.42 5.58
N ALA A 68 -0.34 -4.25 5.56
CA ALA A 68 -1.34 -4.24 4.48
C ALA A 68 -2.02 -2.87 4.36
N THR A 69 -2.41 -2.29 5.50
CA THR A 69 -3.05 -0.97 5.56
C THR A 69 -2.10 0.13 5.12
N TYR A 70 -0.84 0.07 5.56
CA TYR A 70 0.20 1.04 5.20
C TYR A 70 0.47 1.05 3.69
N LEU A 71 0.66 -0.13 3.08
CA LEU A 71 0.86 -0.27 1.63
C LEU A 71 -0.36 0.24 0.83
N SER A 72 -1.57 -0.07 1.29
CA SER A 72 -2.78 0.42 0.61
C SER A 72 -2.96 1.94 0.71
N SER A 73 -2.61 2.52 1.86
CA SER A 73 -2.73 3.96 2.12
C SER A 73 -1.69 4.75 1.34
N THR A 74 -0.45 4.27 1.26
CA THR A 74 0.62 4.88 0.46
C THR A 74 0.28 4.88 -1.03
N ARG A 75 -0.31 3.79 -1.56
CA ARG A 75 -0.81 3.74 -2.94
C ARG A 75 -1.89 4.79 -3.19
N ARG A 76 -2.86 4.91 -2.28
CA ARG A 76 -3.94 5.91 -2.36
C ARG A 76 -3.40 7.33 -2.26
N LEU A 77 -2.42 7.57 -1.39
CA LEU A 77 -1.74 8.85 -1.26
C LEU A 77 -1.07 9.25 -2.58
N ALA A 78 -0.34 8.33 -3.22
CA ALA A 78 0.28 8.61 -4.52
C ALA A 78 -0.76 8.92 -5.62
N GLU A 79 -1.91 8.24 -5.63
CA GLU A 79 -3.02 8.55 -6.54
C GLU A 79 -3.63 9.93 -6.26
N LEU A 80 -3.78 10.30 -4.99
CA LEU A 80 -4.25 11.61 -4.55
C LEU A 80 -3.26 12.71 -4.92
N GLU A 81 -1.98 12.51 -4.63
CA GLU A 81 -0.91 13.41 -5.04
C GLU A 81 -0.85 13.57 -6.55
N ALA A 82 -1.03 12.51 -7.34
CA ALA A 82 -1.09 12.64 -8.80
C ALA A 82 -2.30 13.48 -9.27
N LYS A 83 -3.46 13.33 -8.60
CA LYS A 83 -4.68 14.09 -8.92
C LYS A 83 -4.62 15.55 -8.46
N TYR A 84 -4.00 15.79 -7.32
CA TYR A 84 -4.00 17.09 -6.63
C TYR A 84 -2.61 17.75 -6.58
N LYS A 85 -1.60 17.22 -7.29
CA LYS A 85 -0.38 17.95 -7.71
C LYS A 85 -0.75 19.04 -8.72
N GLY A 86 -1.71 19.88 -8.37
CA GLY A 86 -1.75 21.22 -8.90
C GLY A 86 -0.61 21.97 -8.23
N GLY A 87 0.49 22.17 -8.95
CA GLY A 87 1.41 23.23 -8.59
C GLY A 87 0.66 24.57 -8.55
N GLU A 88 1.26 25.59 -7.93
CA GLU A 88 0.73 26.95 -8.01
C GLU A 88 0.51 27.29 -9.49
N LYS A 89 -0.76 27.51 -9.88
CA LYS A 89 -1.09 27.94 -11.24
C LYS A 89 -0.40 29.27 -11.49
N THR A 90 0.16 29.43 -12.68
CA THR A 90 0.81 30.71 -13.02
C THR A 90 -0.21 31.85 -12.92
N ILE A 91 0.28 33.08 -12.72
CA ILE A 91 -0.58 34.26 -12.62
C ILE A 91 -1.46 34.40 -13.88
N GLU A 92 -0.93 33.97 -15.04
CA GLU A 92 -1.64 33.91 -16.33
C GLU A 92 -2.79 32.91 -16.33
N GLU A 93 -2.55 31.69 -15.87
CA GLU A 93 -3.57 30.65 -15.77
C GLU A 93 -4.66 31.00 -14.76
N SER A 94 -4.26 31.62 -13.64
CA SER A 94 -5.18 32.09 -12.59
C SER A 94 -6.04 33.25 -13.07
N ALA A 95 -5.47 34.23 -13.78
CA ALA A 95 -6.22 35.33 -14.39
C ALA A 95 -7.25 34.81 -15.39
N LYS A 96 -6.85 33.86 -16.26
CA LYS A 96 -7.72 33.27 -17.27
C LYS A 96 -8.91 32.49 -16.67
N LEU A 97 -8.71 31.87 -15.49
CA LEU A 97 -9.76 31.13 -14.78
C LEU A 97 -10.91 32.05 -14.34
N VAL A 98 -10.59 33.29 -13.96
CA VAL A 98 -11.58 34.31 -13.53
C VAL A 98 -12.02 35.23 -14.67
N GLY A 99 -11.66 34.91 -15.92
CA GLY A 99 -12.02 35.72 -17.09
C GLY A 99 -11.21 37.02 -17.25
N LEU A 100 -10.11 37.15 -16.51
CA LEU A 100 -9.19 38.29 -16.60
C LEU A 100 -8.01 37.94 -17.52
N ALA A 101 -7.45 38.94 -18.18
CA ALA A 101 -6.24 38.82 -18.98
C ALA A 101 -5.15 39.72 -18.40
N LEU A 102 -3.90 39.24 -18.38
CA LEU A 102 -2.78 40.07 -17.94
C LEU A 102 -2.51 41.18 -18.96
N PRO A 103 -2.25 42.41 -18.49
CA PRO A 103 -1.86 43.50 -19.38
C PRO A 103 -0.53 43.15 -20.04
N LYS A 104 -0.49 43.23 -21.37
CA LYS A 104 0.76 43.09 -22.13
C LYS A 104 1.69 44.23 -21.69
N LYS A 105 2.82 43.91 -21.05
CA LYS A 105 3.87 44.90 -20.75
C LYS A 105 4.31 45.50 -22.08
N LYS A 106 3.86 46.72 -22.36
CA LYS A 106 4.50 47.58 -23.34
C LYS A 106 5.84 47.98 -22.71
N PHE A 107 6.91 47.35 -23.16
CA PHE A 107 8.24 47.93 -22.99
C PHE A 107 8.29 49.09 -23.98
N GLU A 108 8.36 50.32 -23.45
CA GLU A 108 8.85 51.49 -24.19
C GLU A 108 10.37 51.39 -24.37
#